data_AF-A0A497HWM4-F1
#
_entry.id   AF-A0A497HWM4-F1
#
_cell.length_a   1.000
_cell.length_b   1.000
_cell.length_c   1.000
_cell.angle_alpha   90.00
_cell.angle_beta   90.00
_cell.angle_gamma   90.00
#
_symmetry.space_group_name_H-M   'P 1'
#
loop_
_entity.id
_entity.type
_entity.pdbx_description
1 polymer ?
#
loop_
_entity_poly.entity_id
_entity_poly.type
_entity_poly.pdbx_seq_one_letter_code
_entity_poly.pdbx_strand_id
1 'polypeptide(L)'
;RKALILCAQKVLLDQYERSFPNKIAVIKGRENYPCIAFEGHNCGNAPCCVRKKFRCPVEGDCIYKKKLELAKNFPITATTVAYGWQGGKLLLPRELIIVDEGHNIDTVASNFVTFTITKKFWRKVHKELGSSTPFSILETLSSAEELAEYLIYNLDITGYINILQEKIEKSEKVLDGKELVKEYNHLASLINEAENKKEKILRFYSDVKKGQEWIVDKELQEGELVSICARPLYVGRFLKSQFWNETEKIVISSATICSPKIFLKEVGLGENYAVRRYRVPSSFPKDRRPIYVSYCGRMGRKHKTDTLPKIAKYIQEISNSYKEKVIVHSHSYENAKFLYKHLTGQVLFQGDYTREKMLEKF
;
A
#
# COMPACT_ATOMS: atom_id res chain seq x y z
N ARG A 1 -7.08 29.21 2.11
CA ARG A 1 -7.77 27.93 1.86
C ARG A 1 -6.85 26.79 2.25
N LYS A 2 -7.29 25.88 3.12
CA LYS A 2 -6.49 24.70 3.52
C LYS A 2 -6.66 23.57 2.49
N ALA A 3 -5.56 23.02 2.00
CA ALA A 3 -5.55 21.94 1.02
C ALA A 3 -4.72 20.73 1.48
N LEU A 4 -5.13 19.53 1.08
CA LEU A 4 -4.40 18.28 1.25
C LEU A 4 -4.16 17.61 -0.09
N ILE A 5 -2.89 17.35 -0.41
CA ILE A 5 -2.46 16.61 -1.59
C ILE A 5 -2.19 15.17 -1.17
N LEU A 6 -2.87 14.23 -1.82
CA LEU A 6 -2.70 12.79 -1.66
C LEU A 6 -1.99 12.23 -2.89
N CYS A 7 -0.77 11.75 -2.69
CA CYS A 7 0.05 11.13 -3.72
C CYS A 7 -0.07 9.60 -3.69
N ALA A 8 -0.06 8.96 -4.85
CA ALA A 8 0.00 7.49 -4.94
C ALA A 8 1.35 6.92 -4.44
N GLN A 9 2.46 7.66 -4.61
CA GLN A 9 3.80 7.19 -4.32
C GLN A 9 4.59 8.17 -3.44
N LYS A 10 5.44 7.65 -2.55
CA LYS A 10 6.33 8.46 -1.69
C LYS A 10 7.28 9.37 -2.49
N VAL A 11 7.75 8.91 -3.66
CA VAL A 11 8.69 9.67 -4.51
C VAL A 11 8.11 10.99 -5.01
N LEU A 12 6.79 11.06 -5.20
CA LEU A 12 6.11 12.29 -5.61
C LEU A 12 6.17 13.34 -4.49
N LEU A 13 6.18 12.92 -3.22
CA LEU A 13 6.31 13.85 -2.09
C LEU A 13 7.66 14.57 -2.12
N ASP A 14 8.73 13.87 -2.47
CA ASP A 14 10.07 14.47 -2.61
C ASP A 14 10.13 15.44 -3.79
N GLN A 15 9.32 15.23 -4.83
CA GLN A 15 9.17 16.17 -5.93
C GLN A 15 8.40 17.43 -5.49
N TYR A 16 7.32 17.28 -4.72
CA TYR A 16 6.58 18.42 -4.16
C TYR A 16 7.46 19.28 -3.24
N GLU A 17 8.21 18.66 -2.32
CA GLU A 17 9.09 19.38 -1.40
C GLU A 17 10.16 20.19 -2.15
N ARG A 18 10.76 19.60 -3.20
CA ARG A 18 11.75 20.28 -4.05
C ARG A 18 11.17 21.37 -4.94
N SER A 19 9.99 21.15 -5.51
CA SER A 19 9.38 22.07 -6.48
C SER A 19 8.68 23.25 -5.80
N PHE A 20 8.23 23.07 -4.56
CA PHE A 20 7.47 24.07 -3.81
C PHE A 20 8.06 24.31 -2.41
N PRO A 21 9.35 24.66 -2.31
CA PRO A 21 10.00 24.85 -1.01
C PRO A 21 9.28 25.92 -0.20
N ASN A 22 9.09 25.67 1.10
CA ASN A 22 8.38 26.57 2.04
C ASN A 22 6.93 26.92 1.68
N LYS A 23 6.36 26.30 0.64
CA LYS A 23 4.96 26.49 0.21
C LYS A 23 4.10 25.26 0.47
N ILE A 24 4.71 24.13 0.84
CA ILE A 24 4.02 22.89 1.15
C ILE A 24 4.67 22.21 2.36
N ALA A 25 3.85 21.68 3.26
CA ALA A 25 4.31 20.80 4.33
C ALA A 25 4.17 19.34 3.88
N VAL A 26 5.29 18.64 3.80
CA VAL A 26 5.29 17.20 3.47
C VAL A 26 5.35 16.37 4.75
N ILE A 27 4.47 15.38 4.85
CA ILE A 27 4.50 14.37 5.91
C ILE A 27 4.44 12.95 5.36
N LYS A 28 5.26 12.07 5.94
CA LYS A 28 5.38 10.65 5.63
C LYS A 28 5.04 9.80 6.86
N GLY A 29 5.04 8.48 6.69
CA GLY A 29 4.91 7.54 7.81
C GLY A 29 6.05 7.69 8.83
N ARG A 30 5.79 7.28 10.07
CA ARG A 30 6.72 7.43 11.20
C ARG A 30 8.08 6.77 10.95
N GLU A 31 8.10 5.69 10.18
CA GLU A 31 9.29 4.93 9.82
C GLU A 31 10.30 5.73 8.99
N ASN A 32 9.87 6.84 8.39
CA ASN A 32 10.72 7.72 7.58
C ASN A 32 11.44 8.80 8.41
N TYR A 33 11.32 8.78 9.75
CA TYR A 33 11.94 9.76 10.64
C TYR A 33 12.78 9.03 11.69
N PRO A 34 14.04 9.44 11.92
CA PRO A 34 14.89 8.82 12.93
C PRO A 34 14.36 9.11 14.34
N CYS A 35 14.52 8.14 15.25
CA CYS A 35 14.24 8.36 16.66
C CYS A 35 15.46 8.95 17.35
N ILE A 36 15.33 10.16 17.91
CA ILE A 36 16.42 10.80 18.64
C ILE A 36 16.58 10.27 20.07
N ALA A 37 15.57 9.58 20.62
CA ALA A 37 15.60 9.05 21.98
C ALA A 37 16.25 7.66 22.08
N PHE A 38 16.23 6.91 20.98
CA PHE A 38 16.66 5.51 20.95
C PHE A 38 17.49 5.26 19.71
N GLU A 39 18.79 5.08 19.90
CA GLU A 39 19.71 4.76 18.81
C GLU A 39 19.29 3.46 18.09
N GLY A 40 19.49 3.42 16.77
CA GLY A 40 19.08 2.29 15.93
C GLY A 40 17.56 2.20 15.65
N HIS A 41 16.74 3.09 16.20
CA HIS A 41 15.30 3.13 15.96
C HIS A 41 14.88 4.30 15.06
N ASN A 42 13.72 4.14 14.42
CA ASN A 42 12.96 5.21 13.78
C ASN A 42 11.67 5.49 14.59
N CYS A 43 10.94 6.55 14.27
CA CYS A 43 9.71 6.89 14.98
C CYS A 43 8.58 5.87 14.79
N GLY A 44 8.72 4.88 13.90
CA GLY A 44 7.73 3.82 13.66
C GLY A 44 7.96 2.53 14.46
N ASN A 45 9.15 2.33 15.02
CA ASN A 45 9.49 1.16 15.85
C ASN A 45 10.03 1.53 17.23
N ALA A 46 10.15 2.82 17.56
CA ALA A 46 10.55 3.28 18.88
C ALA A 46 9.59 2.77 19.99
N PRO A 47 10.06 2.61 21.24
CA PRO A 47 9.26 2.11 22.37
C PRO A 47 7.92 2.83 22.57
N CYS A 48 7.85 4.13 22.26
CA CYS A 48 6.62 4.93 22.34
C CYS A 48 5.50 4.53 21.38
N CYS A 49 5.78 3.70 20.35
CA CYS A 49 4.75 3.19 19.44
C CYS A 49 4.23 1.81 19.84
N VAL A 50 4.94 1.11 20.71
CA VAL A 50 4.68 -0.31 21.01
C VAL A 50 4.19 -0.50 22.45
N ARG A 51 4.72 0.30 23.37
CA ARG A 51 4.37 0.23 24.79
C ARG A 51 3.17 1.14 25.11
N LYS A 52 2.09 0.56 25.63
CA LYS A 52 0.85 1.30 25.99
C LYS A 52 1.07 2.45 26.99
N LYS A 53 2.03 2.33 27.91
CA LYS A 53 2.26 3.29 29.01
C LYS A 53 3.61 4.01 28.96
N PHE A 54 4.29 3.96 27.81
CA PHE A 54 5.63 4.54 27.71
C PHE A 54 5.58 6.06 27.53
N ARG A 55 6.34 6.76 28.38
CA ARG A 55 6.55 8.20 28.27
C ARG A 55 7.90 8.45 27.60
N CYS A 56 7.89 9.11 26.44
CA CYS A 56 9.10 9.38 25.71
C CYS A 56 9.88 10.51 26.41
N PRO A 57 11.17 10.33 26.75
CA PRO A 57 11.95 11.34 27.46
C PRO A 57 12.15 12.63 26.65
N VAL A 58 12.04 12.53 25.32
CA VAL A 58 12.22 13.64 24.36
C VAL A 58 10.95 13.85 23.53
N GLU A 59 9.77 13.65 24.13
CA GLU A 59 8.49 13.78 23.43
C GLU A 59 8.32 15.13 22.74
N GLY A 60 8.71 16.23 23.40
CA GLY A 60 8.66 17.59 22.87
C GLY A 60 9.59 17.81 21.67
N ASP A 61 10.63 16.99 21.51
CA ASP A 61 11.61 17.08 20.43
C ASP A 61 11.45 15.99 19.35
N CYS A 62 10.40 15.18 19.43
CA CYS A 62 10.14 14.14 18.44
C CYS A 62 9.93 14.75 17.05
N ILE A 63 10.86 14.45 16.14
CA ILE A 63 10.89 14.96 14.75
C ILE A 63 9.55 14.70 14.04
N TYR A 64 9.03 13.47 14.13
CA TYR A 64 7.75 13.10 13.52
C TYR A 64 6.59 13.94 14.09
N LYS A 65 6.52 14.11 15.42
CA LYS A 65 5.44 14.91 16.05
C LYS A 65 5.51 16.37 15.62
N LYS A 66 6.71 16.98 15.58
CA LYS A 66 6.90 18.34 15.07
C LYS A 66 6.45 18.47 13.60
N LYS A 67 6.82 17.51 12.75
CA LYS A 67 6.39 17.47 11.34
C LYS A 67 4.87 17.28 11.20
N LEU A 68 4.25 16.48 12.06
CA LEU A 68 2.79 16.29 12.10
C LEU A 68 2.07 17.57 12.53
N GLU A 69 2.52 18.24 13.58
CA GLU A 69 1.93 19.51 14.01
C GLU A 69 2.11 20.61 12.95
N LEU A 70 3.26 20.66 12.28
CA LEU A 70 3.44 21.52 11.11
C LEU A 70 2.42 21.16 10.02
N ALA A 71 2.33 19.91 9.60
CA ALA A 71 1.42 19.45 8.54
C ALA A 71 -0.06 19.71 8.84
N LYS A 72 -0.47 19.64 10.11
CA LYS A 72 -1.84 20.00 10.55
C LYS A 72 -2.14 21.47 10.33
N ASN A 73 -1.22 22.34 10.69
CA ASN A 73 -1.44 23.78 10.72
C ASN A 73 -1.08 24.47 9.39
N PHE A 74 -0.23 23.84 8.58
CA PHE A 74 0.22 24.40 7.32
C PHE A 74 -0.93 24.48 6.30
N PRO A 75 -1.05 25.56 5.50
CA PRO A 75 -2.14 25.73 4.55
C PRO A 75 -2.22 24.63 3.50
N ILE A 76 -1.09 24.21 2.92
CA ILE A 76 -1.01 23.16 1.90
C ILE A 76 -0.15 22.02 2.43
N THR A 77 -0.74 20.84 2.56
CA THR A 77 -0.04 19.67 3.08
C THR A 77 -0.04 18.56 2.03
N ALA A 78 1.09 17.88 1.84
CA ALA A 78 1.19 16.71 0.97
C ALA A 78 1.57 15.46 1.75
N THR A 79 0.90 14.36 1.42
CA THR A 79 1.20 13.03 1.97
C THR A 79 0.76 11.93 0.99
N THR A 80 1.00 10.66 1.33
CA THR A 80 0.51 9.56 0.51
C THR A 80 -0.95 9.21 0.83
N VAL A 81 -1.66 8.63 -0.13
CA VAL A 81 -3.00 8.05 0.13
C VAL A 81 -2.95 7.07 1.31
N ALA A 82 -1.87 6.29 1.42
CA ALA A 82 -1.64 5.35 2.52
C ALA A 82 -1.59 6.01 3.89
N TYR A 83 -0.81 7.08 4.02
CA TYR A 83 -0.71 7.83 5.26
C TYR A 83 -2.03 8.54 5.57
N GLY A 84 -2.69 9.10 4.55
CA GLY A 84 -4.03 9.67 4.68
C GLY A 84 -5.08 8.66 5.14
N TRP A 85 -4.93 7.38 4.78
CA TRP A 85 -5.85 6.34 5.23
C TRP A 85 -5.64 5.99 6.71
N GLN A 86 -4.40 5.77 7.10
CA GLN A 86 -4.06 5.30 8.45
C GLN A 86 -4.05 6.43 9.50
N GLY A 87 -3.66 7.64 9.09
CA GLY A 87 -3.50 8.79 9.98
C GLY A 87 -4.21 10.07 9.50
N GLY A 88 -4.85 10.06 8.33
CA GLY A 88 -5.33 11.29 7.68
C GLY A 88 -6.52 11.96 8.36
N LYS A 89 -7.25 11.28 9.25
CA LYS A 89 -8.19 11.98 10.16
C LYS A 89 -7.51 13.09 10.96
N LEU A 90 -6.19 12.98 11.20
CA LEU A 90 -5.41 14.02 11.87
C LEU A 90 -5.10 15.22 10.96
N LEU A 91 -5.13 15.06 9.64
CA LEU A 91 -4.86 16.11 8.66
C LEU A 91 -6.13 16.74 8.08
N LEU A 92 -7.29 16.17 8.39
CA LEU A 92 -8.62 16.57 7.95
C LEU A 92 -9.35 17.30 9.11
N PRO A 93 -10.38 18.11 8.83
CA PRO A 93 -10.93 18.43 7.50
C PRO A 93 -10.07 19.45 6.73
N ARG A 94 -10.30 19.55 5.41
CA ARG A 94 -9.64 20.50 4.49
C ARG A 94 -10.64 21.03 3.49
N GLU A 95 -10.46 22.25 3.00
CA GLU A 95 -11.38 22.82 1.99
C GLU A 95 -11.20 22.16 0.61
N LEU A 96 -10.01 21.65 0.32
CA LEU A 96 -9.64 21.02 -0.94
C LEU A 96 -8.80 19.77 -0.71
N ILE A 97 -9.20 18.66 -1.33
CA ILE A 97 -8.34 17.48 -1.50
C ILE A 97 -7.91 17.39 -2.97
N ILE A 98 -6.61 17.25 -3.20
CA ILE A 98 -6.02 17.00 -4.51
C ILE A 98 -5.49 15.57 -4.51
N VAL A 99 -5.97 14.72 -5.40
CA VAL A 99 -5.41 13.39 -5.62
C VAL A 99 -4.56 13.41 -6.87
N ASP A 100 -3.26 13.28 -6.67
CA ASP A 100 -2.28 13.21 -7.76
C ASP A 100 -2.05 11.76 -8.16
N GLU A 101 -1.97 11.50 -9.47
CA GLU A 101 -1.99 10.17 -10.07
C GLU A 101 -3.15 9.29 -9.58
N GLY A 102 -4.34 9.88 -9.51
CA GLY A 102 -5.52 9.27 -8.89
C GLY A 102 -6.21 8.16 -9.69
N HIS A 103 -5.64 7.70 -10.81
CA HIS A 103 -6.27 6.67 -11.65
C HIS A 103 -6.38 5.29 -11.00
N ASN A 104 -5.59 5.01 -9.95
CA ASN A 104 -5.62 3.75 -9.20
C ASN A 104 -6.06 3.94 -7.74
N ILE A 105 -6.70 5.06 -7.38
CA ILE A 105 -7.06 5.33 -5.97
C ILE A 105 -8.04 4.29 -5.41
N ASP A 106 -8.93 3.76 -6.25
CA ASP A 106 -9.81 2.64 -5.96
C ASP A 106 -9.01 1.39 -5.56
N THR A 107 -7.99 1.03 -6.34
CA THR A 107 -7.14 -0.13 -6.09
C THR A 107 -6.32 0.06 -4.82
N VAL A 108 -5.79 1.27 -4.62
CA VAL A 108 -5.09 1.63 -3.38
C VAL A 108 -6.01 1.52 -2.16
N ALA A 109 -7.23 2.04 -2.25
CA ALA A 109 -8.24 1.92 -1.19
C ALA A 109 -8.63 0.46 -0.93
N SER A 110 -8.81 -0.34 -1.99
CA SER A 110 -9.09 -1.77 -1.90
C SER A 110 -8.05 -2.47 -1.03
N ASN A 111 -6.76 -2.25 -1.29
CA ASN A 111 -5.66 -2.84 -0.51
C ASN A 111 -5.69 -2.47 0.98
N PHE A 112 -6.19 -1.27 1.33
CA PHE A 112 -6.34 -0.86 2.72
C PHE A 112 -7.52 -1.51 3.43
N VAL A 113 -8.54 -1.94 2.69
CA VAL A 113 -9.73 -2.60 3.25
C VAL A 113 -9.56 -4.11 3.25
N THR A 114 -9.00 -4.67 2.18
CA THR A 114 -8.74 -6.09 2.00
C THR A 114 -7.85 -6.64 3.09
N PHE A 115 -8.20 -7.80 3.63
CA PHE A 115 -7.35 -8.54 4.55
C PHE A 115 -7.24 -10.00 4.13
N THR A 116 -6.14 -10.61 4.55
CA THR A 116 -5.86 -12.02 4.33
C THR A 116 -5.52 -12.68 5.65
N ILE A 117 -6.18 -13.80 5.94
CA ILE A 117 -5.84 -14.69 7.04
C ILE A 117 -5.14 -15.90 6.45
N THR A 118 -3.90 -16.10 6.84
CA THR A 118 -3.10 -17.25 6.42
C THR A 118 -3.15 -18.33 7.50
N LYS A 119 -3.00 -19.60 7.10
CA LYS A 119 -2.85 -20.75 8.02
C LYS A 119 -1.73 -20.49 9.04
N LYS A 120 -0.65 -19.81 8.62
CA LYS A 120 0.47 -19.42 9.49
C LYS A 120 0.04 -18.42 10.57
N PHE A 121 -0.66 -17.34 10.21
CA PHE A 121 -1.15 -16.36 11.17
C PHE A 121 -2.16 -17.00 12.14
N TRP A 122 -3.12 -17.77 11.62
CA TRP A 122 -4.10 -18.50 12.41
C TRP A 122 -3.44 -19.40 13.47
N ARG A 123 -2.53 -20.28 13.04
CA ARG A 123 -1.80 -21.17 13.96
C ARG A 123 -1.03 -20.41 15.02
N LYS A 124 -0.46 -19.25 14.66
CA LYS A 124 0.29 -18.43 15.60
C LYS A 124 -0.62 -17.85 16.70
N VAL A 125 -1.75 -17.27 16.31
CA VAL A 125 -2.74 -16.72 17.25
C VAL A 125 -3.25 -17.81 18.19
N HIS A 126 -3.74 -18.93 17.63
CA HIS A 126 -4.29 -20.02 18.44
C HIS A 126 -3.26 -20.66 19.37
N LYS A 127 -2.03 -20.88 18.90
CA LYS A 127 -0.93 -21.42 19.74
C LYS A 127 -0.68 -20.54 20.97
N GLU A 128 -0.63 -19.23 20.77
CA GLU A 128 -0.32 -18.28 21.85
C GLU A 128 -1.46 -18.19 22.87
N LEU A 129 -2.70 -18.34 22.40
CA LEU A 129 -3.91 -18.40 23.24
C LEU A 129 -4.16 -19.77 23.88
N GLY A 130 -3.30 -20.78 23.66
CA GLY A 130 -3.51 -22.14 24.16
C GLY A 130 -4.68 -22.88 23.51
N SER A 131 -5.09 -22.46 22.31
CA SER A 131 -6.17 -23.05 21.51
C SER A 131 -5.62 -23.92 20.38
N SER A 132 -6.38 -24.94 19.99
CA SER A 132 -6.03 -25.88 18.92
C SER A 132 -7.00 -25.85 17.73
N THR A 133 -7.82 -24.80 17.59
CA THR A 133 -8.82 -24.70 16.52
C THR A 133 -8.16 -24.85 15.14
N PRO A 134 -8.59 -25.84 14.32
CA PRO A 134 -8.00 -26.08 13.01
C PRO A 134 -8.39 -24.98 12.02
N PHE A 135 -7.46 -24.60 11.14
CA PHE A 135 -7.72 -23.56 10.12
C PHE A 135 -8.75 -24.01 9.07
N SER A 136 -8.87 -25.33 8.83
CA SER A 136 -9.81 -25.92 7.86
C SER A 136 -11.28 -25.65 8.20
N ILE A 137 -11.62 -25.25 9.43
CA ILE A 137 -12.99 -24.83 9.77
C ILE A 137 -13.47 -23.66 8.91
N LEU A 138 -12.57 -22.81 8.41
CA LEU A 138 -12.96 -21.70 7.54
C LEU A 138 -13.35 -22.17 6.12
N GLU A 139 -13.03 -23.40 5.74
CA GLU A 139 -13.47 -23.98 4.47
C GLU A 139 -14.98 -24.22 4.45
N THR A 140 -15.58 -24.52 5.61
CA THR A 140 -17.02 -24.83 5.73
C THR A 140 -17.90 -23.59 5.64
N LEU A 141 -17.33 -22.39 5.78
CA LEU A 141 -18.06 -21.13 5.75
C LEU A 141 -18.39 -20.75 4.30
N SER A 142 -19.66 -20.58 3.99
CA SER A 142 -20.17 -20.46 2.62
C SER A 142 -20.39 -19.02 2.15
N SER A 143 -20.49 -18.08 3.09
CA SER A 143 -20.80 -16.67 2.84
C SER A 143 -19.82 -15.71 3.52
N ALA A 144 -19.80 -14.46 3.06
CA ALA A 144 -19.01 -13.40 3.68
C ALA A 144 -19.52 -13.09 5.10
N GLU A 145 -20.83 -13.18 5.29
CA GLU A 145 -21.55 -13.02 6.55
C GLU A 145 -21.11 -14.07 7.58
N GLU A 146 -21.13 -15.35 7.22
CA GLU A 146 -20.66 -16.44 8.07
C GLU A 146 -19.18 -16.27 8.44
N LEU A 147 -18.34 -15.92 7.46
CA LEU A 147 -16.92 -15.65 7.72
C LEU A 147 -16.74 -14.49 8.69
N ALA A 148 -17.47 -13.40 8.49
CA ALA A 148 -17.37 -12.21 9.32
C ALA A 148 -17.77 -12.51 10.78
N GLU A 149 -18.90 -13.18 10.98
CA GLU A 149 -19.36 -13.60 12.30
C GLU A 149 -18.35 -14.54 12.95
N TYR A 150 -17.93 -15.58 12.24
CA TYR A 150 -17.01 -16.57 12.77
C TYR A 150 -15.70 -15.93 13.23
N LEU A 151 -15.10 -15.05 12.42
CA LEU A 151 -13.85 -14.36 12.77
C LEU A 151 -14.02 -13.47 14.00
N ILE A 152 -15.14 -12.75 14.13
CA ILE A 152 -15.37 -11.86 15.28
C ILE A 152 -15.51 -12.63 16.59
N TYR A 153 -16.21 -13.77 16.57
CA TYR A 153 -16.48 -14.53 17.78
C TYR A 153 -15.38 -15.53 18.16
N ASN A 154 -14.61 -16.03 17.19
CA ASN A 154 -13.67 -17.15 17.42
C ASN A 154 -12.19 -16.79 17.26
N LEU A 155 -11.85 -15.65 16.65
CA LEU A 155 -10.46 -15.22 16.48
C LEU A 155 -10.10 -14.09 17.45
N ASP A 156 -9.61 -14.44 18.64
CA ASP A 156 -9.23 -13.44 19.66
C ASP A 156 -7.88 -12.78 19.39
N ILE A 157 -7.88 -11.87 18.40
CA ILE A 157 -6.70 -11.04 18.09
C ILE A 157 -6.34 -10.12 19.27
N THR A 158 -7.32 -9.74 20.11
CA THR A 158 -7.06 -8.83 21.23
C THR A 158 -6.25 -9.53 22.32
N GLY A 159 -6.65 -10.75 22.71
CA GLY A 159 -5.87 -11.58 23.62
C GLY A 159 -4.47 -11.86 23.07
N TYR A 160 -4.36 -12.16 21.76
CA TYR A 160 -3.05 -12.34 21.12
C TYR A 160 -2.16 -11.11 21.24
N ILE A 161 -2.68 -9.91 20.97
CA ILE A 161 -1.93 -8.65 21.14
C ILE A 161 -1.48 -8.46 22.59
N ASN A 162 -2.35 -8.73 23.57
CA ASN A 162 -2.01 -8.60 24.99
C ASN A 162 -0.85 -9.55 25.39
N ILE A 163 -0.87 -10.80 24.92
CA ILE A 163 0.22 -11.76 25.16
C ILE A 163 1.54 -11.25 24.56
N LEU A 164 1.52 -10.70 23.34
CA LEU A 164 2.71 -10.12 22.73
C LEU A 164 3.24 -8.91 23.53
N GLN A 165 2.35 -8.09 24.08
CA GLN A 165 2.72 -6.97 24.95
C GLN A 165 3.37 -7.45 26.26
N GLU A 166 2.86 -8.52 26.88
CA GLU A 166 3.50 -9.13 28.05
C GLU A 166 4.89 -9.70 27.74
N LYS A 167 5.09 -10.27 26.54
CA LYS A 167 6.41 -10.75 26.10
C LYS A 167 7.41 -9.60 25.99
N ILE A 168 6.98 -8.45 25.48
CA ILE A 168 7.81 -7.24 25.45
C ILE A 168 8.27 -6.86 26.87
N GLU A 169 7.35 -6.82 27.82
CA GLU A 169 7.65 -6.46 29.22
C GLU A 169 8.60 -7.47 29.90
N LYS A 170 8.52 -8.75 29.52
CA LYS A 170 9.44 -9.79 30.01
C LYS A 170 10.83 -9.66 29.38
N SER A 171 10.92 -9.43 28.08
CA SER A 171 12.20 -9.28 27.36
C SER A 171 13.03 -8.12 27.89
N GLU A 172 12.40 -7.03 28.34
CA GLU A 172 13.05 -5.88 28.98
C GLU A 172 13.84 -6.23 30.25
N LYS A 173 13.43 -7.27 30.96
CA LYS A 173 14.06 -7.67 32.22
C LYS A 173 15.29 -8.57 32.02
N VAL A 174 15.44 -9.12 30.82
CA VAL A 174 16.37 -10.22 30.53
C VAL A 174 17.35 -9.88 29.41
N LEU A 175 16.96 -9.02 28.47
CA LEU A 175 17.77 -8.63 27.32
C LEU A 175 18.22 -7.17 27.43
N ASP A 176 19.39 -6.86 26.86
CA ASP A 176 19.89 -5.51 26.72
C ASP A 176 20.45 -5.25 25.30
N GLY A 177 20.92 -4.02 25.09
CA GLY A 177 21.65 -3.62 23.90
C GLY A 177 20.97 -4.03 22.58
N LYS A 178 21.75 -4.61 21.67
CA LYS A 178 21.31 -4.96 20.31
C LYS A 178 20.30 -6.11 20.28
N GLU A 179 20.34 -7.03 21.24
CA GLU A 179 19.43 -8.19 21.27
C GLU A 179 18.02 -7.75 21.63
N LEU A 180 17.91 -6.89 22.63
CA LEU A 180 16.66 -6.27 23.01
C LEU A 180 16.03 -5.52 21.82
N VAL A 181 16.81 -4.72 21.08
CA VAL A 181 16.33 -4.01 19.87
C VAL A 181 15.79 -4.97 18.80
N LYS A 182 16.46 -6.10 18.55
CA LYS A 182 15.99 -7.10 17.58
C LYS A 182 14.65 -7.71 18.00
N GLU A 183 14.54 -8.10 19.27
CA GLU A 183 13.32 -8.70 19.82
C GLU A 183 12.15 -7.70 19.77
N TYR A 184 12.40 -6.43 20.09
CA TYR A 184 11.40 -5.37 19.95
C TYR A 184 10.90 -5.23 18.52
N ASN A 185 11.82 -5.12 17.56
CA ASN A 185 11.44 -4.97 16.15
C ASN A 185 10.59 -6.16 15.70
N HIS A 186 10.92 -7.36 16.17
CA HIS A 186 10.11 -8.55 15.91
C HIS A 186 8.71 -8.42 16.53
N LEU A 187 8.59 -8.25 17.85
CA LEU A 187 7.31 -8.21 18.54
C LEU A 187 6.42 -7.03 18.10
N ALA A 188 7.02 -5.86 17.87
CA ALA A 188 6.32 -4.68 17.34
C ALA A 188 5.74 -4.95 15.95
N SER A 189 6.50 -5.63 15.07
CA SER A 189 5.99 -6.02 13.76
C SER A 189 4.78 -6.95 13.86
N LEU A 190 4.76 -7.85 14.84
CA LEU A 190 3.64 -8.78 15.05
C LEU A 190 2.41 -8.10 15.62
N ILE A 191 2.60 -7.20 16.58
CA ILE A 191 1.52 -6.38 17.14
C ILE A 191 0.90 -5.53 16.03
N ASN A 192 1.71 -4.81 15.25
CA ASN A 192 1.23 -4.00 14.12
C ASN A 192 0.47 -4.84 13.08
N GLU A 193 0.96 -6.04 12.76
CA GLU A 193 0.27 -6.97 11.85
C GLU A 193 -1.10 -7.39 12.41
N ALA A 194 -1.16 -7.73 13.70
CA ALA A 194 -2.37 -8.15 14.39
C ALA A 194 -3.39 -7.00 14.51
N GLU A 195 -2.94 -5.80 14.89
CA GLU A 195 -3.80 -4.60 14.99
C GLU A 195 -4.41 -4.24 13.64
N ASN A 196 -3.60 -4.22 12.58
CA ASN A 196 -4.08 -3.97 11.23
C ASN A 196 -5.10 -5.03 10.77
N LYS A 197 -4.87 -6.32 11.08
CA LYS A 197 -5.87 -7.37 10.79
C LYS A 197 -7.15 -7.18 11.59
N LYS A 198 -7.05 -6.88 12.89
CA LYS A 198 -8.20 -6.62 13.75
C LYS A 198 -9.06 -5.48 13.21
N GLU A 199 -8.44 -4.35 12.85
CA GLU A 199 -9.18 -3.21 12.30
C GLU A 199 -9.93 -3.59 11.01
N LYS A 200 -9.27 -4.32 10.10
CA LYS A 200 -9.87 -4.75 8.84
C LYS A 200 -11.00 -5.77 9.04
N ILE A 201 -10.87 -6.71 9.98
CA ILE A 201 -11.93 -7.67 10.31
C ILE A 201 -13.13 -6.96 10.93
N LEU A 202 -12.92 -6.02 11.86
CA LEU A 202 -14.01 -5.22 12.44
C LEU A 202 -14.75 -4.42 11.36
N ARG A 203 -13.99 -3.84 10.42
CA ARG A 203 -14.54 -3.11 9.27
C ARG A 203 -15.33 -4.05 8.36
N PHE A 204 -14.78 -5.21 8.03
CA PHE A 204 -15.44 -6.24 7.24
C PHE A 204 -16.77 -6.67 7.87
N TYR A 205 -16.77 -7.00 9.15
CA TYR A 205 -17.98 -7.36 9.89
C TYR A 205 -19.03 -6.24 9.87
N SER A 206 -18.63 -5.01 10.19
CA SER A 206 -19.56 -3.88 10.19
C SER A 206 -20.15 -3.59 8.81
N ASP A 207 -19.37 -3.77 7.76
CA ASP A 207 -19.78 -3.47 6.39
C ASP A 207 -20.68 -4.57 5.82
N VAL A 208 -20.35 -5.83 6.03
CA VAL A 208 -21.20 -6.98 5.68
C VAL A 208 -22.54 -6.93 6.43
N LYS A 209 -22.55 -6.56 7.72
CA LYS A 209 -23.79 -6.36 8.48
C LYS A 209 -24.69 -5.25 7.92
N LYS A 210 -24.16 -4.33 7.11
CA LYS A 210 -24.93 -3.31 6.38
C LYS A 210 -25.40 -3.79 5.00
N GLY A 211 -25.29 -5.09 4.71
CA GLY A 211 -25.65 -5.69 3.42
C GLY A 211 -24.71 -5.31 2.29
N GLN A 212 -23.46 -4.93 2.58
CA GLN A 212 -22.48 -4.62 1.55
C GLN A 212 -21.81 -5.89 1.02
N GLU A 213 -21.63 -5.95 -0.28
CA GLU A 213 -21.05 -7.13 -0.95
C GLU A 213 -19.53 -7.20 -0.80
N TRP A 214 -19.05 -8.40 -0.48
CA TRP A 214 -17.64 -8.77 -0.36
C TRP A 214 -17.37 -10.09 -1.08
N ILE A 215 -16.19 -10.18 -1.66
CA ILE A 215 -15.67 -11.41 -2.27
C ILE A 215 -14.72 -12.06 -1.27
N VAL A 216 -14.90 -13.36 -1.06
CA VAL A 216 -14.04 -14.20 -0.24
C VAL A 216 -13.35 -15.20 -1.15
N ASP A 217 -12.04 -15.02 -1.34
CA ASP A 217 -11.19 -15.91 -2.13
C ASP A 217 -10.50 -16.90 -1.16
N LYS A 218 -10.67 -18.20 -1.41
CA LYS A 218 -10.01 -19.29 -0.65
C LYS A 218 -8.87 -19.87 -1.47
N GLU A 219 -7.66 -19.85 -0.93
CA GLU A 219 -6.47 -20.39 -1.59
C GLU A 219 -6.15 -21.78 -1.05
N LEU A 220 -6.12 -22.77 -1.96
CA LEU A 220 -5.78 -24.15 -1.68
C LEU A 220 -4.38 -24.49 -2.22
N GLN A 221 -3.56 -25.16 -1.42
CA GLN A 221 -2.28 -25.73 -1.83
C GLN A 221 -2.27 -27.21 -1.49
N GLU A 222 -2.02 -28.08 -2.49
CA GLU A 222 -2.04 -29.55 -2.33
C GLU A 222 -3.35 -30.07 -1.70
N GLY A 223 -4.47 -29.38 -1.96
CA GLY A 223 -5.78 -29.72 -1.41
C GLY A 223 -6.06 -29.17 -0.01
N GLU A 224 -5.10 -28.50 0.63
CA GLU A 224 -5.29 -27.87 1.94
C GLU A 224 -5.52 -26.35 1.83
N LEU A 225 -6.44 -25.80 2.61
CA LEU A 225 -6.58 -24.35 2.74
C LEU A 225 -5.35 -23.72 3.39
N VAL A 226 -4.73 -22.78 2.67
CA VAL A 226 -3.54 -22.03 3.12
C VAL A 226 -3.82 -20.57 3.41
N SER A 227 -4.81 -19.97 2.75
CA SER A 227 -5.20 -18.59 3.00
C SER A 227 -6.66 -18.31 2.64
N ILE A 228 -7.25 -17.32 3.32
CA ILE A 228 -8.53 -16.71 2.95
C ILE A 228 -8.32 -15.21 2.81
N CYS A 229 -8.73 -14.66 1.67
CA CYS A 229 -8.67 -13.23 1.37
C CYS A 229 -10.08 -12.69 1.22
N ALA A 230 -10.44 -11.68 2.01
CA ALA A 230 -11.72 -10.99 1.89
C ALA A 230 -11.49 -9.57 1.38
N ARG A 231 -12.21 -9.20 0.31
CA ARG A 231 -12.11 -7.89 -0.34
C ARG A 231 -13.50 -7.35 -0.71
N PRO A 232 -13.75 -6.05 -0.54
CA PRO A 232 -15.03 -5.47 -0.90
C PRO A 232 -15.22 -5.47 -2.42
N LEU A 233 -16.44 -5.67 -2.90
CA LEU A 233 -16.75 -5.58 -4.33
C LEU A 233 -16.63 -4.13 -4.83
N TYR A 234 -17.04 -3.16 -3.99
CA TYR A 234 -16.98 -1.73 -4.28
C TYR A 234 -16.25 -0.98 -3.17
N VAL A 235 -15.34 -0.06 -3.52
CA VAL A 235 -14.49 0.64 -2.55
C VAL A 235 -14.87 2.09 -2.29
N GLY A 236 -15.67 2.70 -3.19
CA GLY A 236 -16.00 4.12 -3.15
C GLY A 236 -16.60 4.59 -1.83
N ARG A 237 -17.37 3.74 -1.13
CA ARG A 237 -17.95 4.05 0.18
C ARG A 237 -16.88 4.30 1.26
N PHE A 238 -15.75 3.59 1.21
CA PHE A 238 -14.66 3.79 2.14
C PHE A 238 -13.87 5.06 1.84
N LEU A 239 -13.67 5.38 0.56
CA LEU A 239 -13.07 6.66 0.16
C LEU A 239 -13.96 7.85 0.57
N LYS A 240 -15.28 7.69 0.46
CA LYS A 240 -16.26 8.68 0.93
C LYS A 240 -16.10 9.00 2.41
N SER A 241 -16.15 7.97 3.26
CA SER A 241 -16.02 8.15 4.71
C SER A 241 -14.62 8.54 5.17
N GLN A 242 -13.58 8.16 4.42
CA GLN A 242 -12.20 8.45 4.78
C GLN A 242 -11.73 9.84 4.35
N PHE A 243 -12.19 10.33 3.19
CA PHE A 243 -11.68 11.56 2.57
C PHE A 243 -12.77 12.49 2.05
N TRP A 244 -13.73 11.99 1.26
CA TRP A 244 -14.61 12.88 0.50
C TRP A 244 -15.62 13.65 1.35
N ASN A 245 -16.03 13.09 2.49
CA ASN A 245 -16.91 13.77 3.44
C ASN A 245 -16.19 14.85 4.25
N GLU A 246 -14.86 14.87 4.23
CA GLU A 246 -14.01 15.77 5.03
C GLU A 246 -13.50 16.97 4.20
N THR A 247 -14.10 17.20 3.03
CA THR A 247 -13.71 18.27 2.10
C THR A 247 -14.88 18.84 1.31
N GLU A 248 -14.77 20.11 0.95
CA GLU A 248 -15.74 20.79 0.08
C GLU A 248 -15.47 20.52 -1.40
N LYS A 249 -14.19 20.42 -1.77
CA LYS A 249 -13.75 20.29 -3.16
C LYS A 249 -12.74 19.17 -3.32
N ILE A 250 -12.81 18.52 -4.48
CA ILE A 250 -11.92 17.42 -4.86
C ILE A 250 -11.39 17.71 -6.25
N VAL A 251 -10.08 17.61 -6.41
CA VAL A 251 -9.41 17.62 -7.72
C VAL A 251 -8.69 16.30 -7.86
N ILE A 252 -8.99 15.55 -8.92
CA ILE A 252 -8.29 14.30 -9.25
C ILE A 252 -7.55 14.52 -10.56
N SER A 253 -6.24 14.36 -10.53
CA SER A 253 -5.36 14.44 -11.70
C SER A 253 -4.88 13.05 -12.09
N SER A 254 -4.93 12.74 -13.39
CA SER A 254 -4.27 11.58 -13.98
C SER A 254 -4.25 11.67 -15.52
N ALA A 255 -3.21 11.13 -16.14
CA ALA A 255 -3.10 11.01 -17.58
C ALA A 255 -3.95 9.87 -18.18
N THR A 256 -4.43 8.92 -17.36
CA THR A 256 -4.92 7.60 -17.82
C THR A 256 -6.35 7.27 -17.40
N ILE A 257 -7.18 8.27 -17.06
CA ILE A 257 -8.62 8.03 -16.79
C ILE A 257 -9.34 7.73 -18.11
N CYS A 258 -9.45 6.44 -18.45
CA CYS A 258 -10.05 5.94 -19.68
C CYS A 258 -11.57 6.07 -19.71
N SER A 259 -12.25 5.63 -18.63
CA SER A 259 -13.71 5.72 -18.50
C SER A 259 -14.09 6.57 -17.29
N PRO A 260 -14.34 7.88 -17.46
CA PRO A 260 -14.67 8.77 -16.34
C PRO A 260 -15.92 8.34 -15.57
N LYS A 261 -16.94 7.81 -16.26
CA LYS A 261 -18.19 7.37 -15.62
C LYS A 261 -17.94 6.21 -14.66
N ILE A 262 -17.19 5.20 -15.11
CA ILE A 262 -16.85 4.03 -14.30
C ILE A 262 -15.95 4.46 -13.15
N PHE A 263 -14.90 5.23 -13.44
CA PHE A 263 -13.97 5.75 -12.44
C PHE A 263 -14.70 6.48 -11.30
N LEU A 264 -15.56 7.46 -11.64
CA LEU A 264 -16.32 8.21 -10.64
C LEU A 264 -17.20 7.31 -9.77
N LYS A 265 -17.84 6.31 -10.36
CA LYS A 265 -18.63 5.31 -9.60
C LYS A 265 -17.75 4.52 -8.64
N GLU A 266 -16.61 3.99 -9.12
CA GLU A 266 -15.68 3.18 -8.33
C GLU A 266 -15.09 3.94 -7.14
N VAL A 267 -14.75 5.22 -7.33
CA VAL A 267 -14.19 6.07 -6.26
C VAL A 267 -15.25 6.71 -5.36
N GLY A 268 -16.54 6.48 -5.62
CA GLY A 268 -17.65 6.99 -4.81
C GLY A 268 -18.07 8.44 -5.09
N LEU A 269 -17.65 9.00 -6.23
CA LEU A 269 -17.96 10.36 -6.69
C LEU A 269 -18.99 10.40 -7.83
N GLY A 270 -19.55 9.26 -8.23
CA GLY A 270 -20.51 9.14 -9.33
C GLY A 270 -21.88 9.76 -9.04
N GLU A 271 -22.24 9.91 -7.76
CA GLU A 271 -23.53 10.43 -7.29
C GLU A 271 -23.28 11.52 -6.23
N ASN A 272 -24.08 12.58 -6.28
CA ASN A 272 -24.07 13.72 -5.33
C ASN A 272 -22.90 14.70 -5.46
N TYR A 273 -22.16 14.69 -6.57
CA TYR A 273 -21.11 15.68 -6.85
C TYR A 273 -21.32 16.37 -8.20
N ALA A 274 -21.12 17.69 -8.22
CA ALA A 274 -21.04 18.44 -9.47
C ALA A 274 -19.66 18.25 -10.10
N VAL A 275 -19.56 17.35 -11.08
CA VAL A 275 -18.28 16.98 -11.70
C VAL A 275 -18.00 17.85 -12.94
N ARG A 276 -16.83 18.50 -12.96
CA ARG A 276 -16.28 19.16 -14.16
C ARG A 276 -15.03 18.43 -14.62
N ARG A 277 -14.96 18.11 -15.91
CA ARG A 277 -13.81 17.43 -16.51
C ARG A 277 -13.00 18.41 -17.36
N TYR A 278 -11.70 18.45 -17.12
CA TYR A 278 -10.74 19.18 -17.96
C TYR A 278 -9.83 18.17 -18.65
N ARG A 279 -9.66 18.30 -19.97
CA ARG A 279 -8.71 17.51 -20.74
C ARG A 279 -7.65 18.44 -21.29
N VAL A 280 -6.43 18.31 -20.76
CA VAL A 280 -5.28 19.08 -21.23
C VAL A 280 -4.56 18.27 -22.31
N PRO A 281 -4.41 18.78 -23.54
CA PRO A 281 -3.67 18.08 -24.58
C PRO A 281 -2.18 18.02 -24.23
N SER A 282 -1.48 17.02 -24.77
CA SER A 282 -0.01 16.94 -24.64
C SER A 282 0.63 18.18 -25.26
N SER A 283 1.52 18.82 -24.50
CA SER A 283 2.34 19.94 -24.98
C SER A 283 3.47 19.50 -25.91
N PHE A 284 3.75 18.19 -26.00
CA PHE A 284 4.81 17.66 -26.84
C PHE A 284 4.35 17.56 -28.31
N PRO A 285 5.12 18.12 -29.26
CA PRO A 285 4.85 18.00 -30.70
C PRO A 285 4.72 16.52 -31.12
N LYS A 286 3.78 16.21 -32.02
CA LYS A 286 3.46 14.81 -32.40
C LYS A 286 4.67 14.12 -33.06
N ASP A 287 5.40 14.86 -33.87
CA ASP A 287 6.65 14.48 -34.52
C ASP A 287 7.76 14.06 -33.55
N ARG A 288 7.71 14.54 -32.30
CA ARG A 288 8.68 14.19 -31.24
C ARG A 288 8.23 13.05 -30.33
N ARG A 289 7.10 12.39 -30.63
CA ARG A 289 6.55 11.27 -29.85
C ARG A 289 5.92 10.17 -30.73
N PRO A 290 6.65 9.64 -31.71
CA PRO A 290 6.12 8.59 -32.57
C PRO A 290 5.80 7.33 -31.76
N ILE A 291 4.67 6.69 -32.07
CA ILE A 291 4.27 5.41 -31.49
C ILE A 291 4.27 4.39 -32.64
N TYR A 292 5.20 3.44 -32.58
CA TYR A 292 5.28 2.34 -33.53
C TYR A 292 4.62 1.10 -32.92
N VAL A 293 3.61 0.56 -33.61
CA VAL A 293 2.93 -0.66 -33.19
C VAL A 293 3.43 -1.80 -34.06
N SER A 294 4.10 -2.78 -33.44
CA SER A 294 4.63 -3.97 -34.10
C SER A 294 4.29 -5.19 -33.28
N TYR A 295 3.81 -6.26 -33.94
CA TYR A 295 3.33 -7.47 -33.29
C TYR A 295 4.23 -8.66 -33.62
N CYS A 296 4.68 -9.39 -32.60
CA CYS A 296 5.55 -10.57 -32.76
C CYS A 296 4.84 -11.92 -32.54
N GLY A 297 3.56 -11.91 -32.11
CA GLY A 297 2.77 -13.11 -31.86
C GLY A 297 1.88 -13.01 -30.61
N ARG A 298 1.14 -14.09 -30.33
CA ARG A 298 0.27 -14.19 -29.14
C ARG A 298 1.10 -14.52 -27.89
N MET A 299 0.88 -13.77 -26.82
CA MET A 299 1.59 -13.94 -25.53
C MET A 299 0.80 -14.74 -24.49
N GLY A 300 -0.29 -15.41 -24.90
CA GLY A 300 -1.03 -16.33 -24.03
C GLY A 300 -0.19 -17.55 -23.64
N ARG A 301 -0.51 -18.18 -22.51
CA ARG A 301 0.27 -19.29 -21.90
C ARG A 301 0.68 -20.39 -22.88
N LYS A 302 -0.19 -20.73 -23.85
CA LYS A 302 0.05 -21.76 -24.88
C LYS A 302 1.06 -21.36 -25.97
N HIS A 303 1.24 -20.08 -26.26
CA HIS A 303 2.03 -19.58 -27.40
C HIS A 303 3.31 -18.85 -26.97
N LYS A 304 3.44 -18.62 -25.67
CA LYS A 304 4.50 -17.82 -25.07
C LYS A 304 5.89 -18.40 -25.34
N THR A 305 6.04 -19.72 -25.28
CA THR A 305 7.31 -20.43 -25.54
C THR A 305 7.86 -20.13 -26.93
N ASP A 306 6.98 -19.98 -27.92
CA ASP A 306 7.37 -19.79 -29.32
C ASP A 306 7.52 -18.31 -29.67
N THR A 307 6.74 -17.46 -29.00
CA THR A 307 6.66 -16.02 -29.29
C THR A 307 7.74 -15.22 -28.57
N LEU A 308 8.04 -15.57 -27.31
CA LEU A 308 8.96 -14.79 -26.47
C LEU A 308 10.41 -14.77 -26.99
N PRO A 309 10.97 -15.86 -27.59
CA PRO A 309 12.26 -15.80 -28.26
C PRO A 309 12.29 -14.83 -29.45
N LYS A 310 11.19 -14.75 -30.22
CA LYS A 310 11.07 -13.81 -31.35
C LYS A 310 11.04 -12.36 -30.87
N ILE A 311 10.33 -12.09 -29.78
CA ILE A 311 10.32 -10.78 -29.11
C ILE A 311 11.73 -10.41 -28.64
N ALA A 312 12.47 -11.35 -28.02
CA ALA A 312 13.84 -11.09 -27.56
C ALA A 312 14.75 -10.68 -28.73
N LYS A 313 14.69 -11.40 -29.86
CA LYS A 313 15.43 -11.04 -31.07
C LYS A 313 15.05 -9.65 -31.58
N TYR A 314 13.76 -9.35 -31.63
CA TYR A 314 13.27 -8.04 -32.08
C TYR A 314 13.74 -6.88 -31.18
N ILE A 315 13.70 -7.08 -29.85
CA ILE A 315 14.22 -6.10 -28.89
C ILE A 315 15.74 -5.92 -29.06
N GLN A 316 16.49 -7.00 -29.32
CA GLN A 316 17.92 -6.90 -29.60
C GLN A 316 18.20 -6.08 -30.85
N GLU A 317 17.43 -6.29 -31.93
CA GLU A 317 17.55 -5.52 -33.17
C GLU A 317 17.27 -4.03 -32.94
N ILE A 318 16.22 -3.71 -32.16
CA ILE A 318 15.93 -2.33 -31.73
C ILE A 318 17.12 -1.78 -30.93
N SER A 319 17.56 -2.48 -29.88
CA SER A 319 18.65 -2.01 -29.02
C SER A 319 19.96 -1.80 -29.77
N ASN A 320 20.24 -2.57 -30.81
CA ASN A 320 21.44 -2.41 -31.64
C ASN A 320 21.31 -1.24 -32.63
N SER A 321 20.08 -0.85 -32.99
CA SER A 321 19.81 0.21 -33.97
C SER A 321 19.81 1.61 -33.36
N TYR A 322 19.59 1.73 -32.04
CA TYR A 322 19.57 2.99 -31.31
C TYR A 322 20.79 3.12 -30.41
N LYS A 323 21.37 4.33 -30.32
CA LYS A 323 22.48 4.63 -29.40
C LYS A 323 21.98 5.03 -28.01
N GLU A 324 20.70 5.38 -27.94
CA GLU A 324 20.00 5.81 -26.74
C GLU A 324 19.69 4.62 -25.84
N LYS A 325 19.46 4.93 -24.56
CA LYS A 325 19.07 3.93 -23.58
C LYS A 325 17.64 3.46 -23.86
N VAL A 326 17.45 2.14 -23.95
CA VAL A 326 16.14 1.53 -24.20
C VAL A 326 15.54 1.01 -22.89
N ILE A 327 14.27 1.34 -22.63
CA ILE A 327 13.51 0.79 -21.51
C ILE A 327 12.53 -0.24 -22.05
N VAL A 328 12.64 -1.48 -21.58
CA VAL A 328 11.73 -2.57 -21.93
C VAL A 328 10.78 -2.83 -20.76
N HIS A 329 9.49 -2.55 -20.96
CA HIS A 329 8.46 -2.89 -20.00
C HIS A 329 7.82 -4.24 -20.33
N SER A 330 7.75 -5.13 -19.35
CA SER A 330 7.16 -6.47 -19.48
C SER A 330 6.05 -6.66 -18.45
N HIS A 331 4.97 -7.30 -18.87
CA HIS A 331 3.81 -7.56 -18.01
C HIS A 331 4.11 -8.49 -16.82
N SER A 332 5.14 -9.33 -16.91
CA SER A 332 5.54 -10.21 -15.79
C SER A 332 7.05 -10.27 -15.58
N TYR A 333 7.45 -10.55 -14.34
CA TYR A 333 8.85 -10.80 -13.97
C TYR A 333 9.41 -12.04 -14.65
N GLU A 334 8.61 -13.08 -14.87
CA GLU A 334 9.03 -14.29 -15.59
C GLU A 334 9.46 -13.95 -17.02
N ASN A 335 8.65 -13.16 -17.73
CA ASN A 335 8.96 -12.69 -19.08
C ASN A 335 10.19 -11.78 -19.07
N ALA A 336 10.26 -10.86 -18.11
CA ALA A 336 11.38 -9.93 -18.01
C ALA A 336 12.71 -10.67 -17.74
N LYS A 337 12.70 -11.68 -16.85
CA LYS A 337 13.86 -12.55 -16.58
C LYS A 337 14.25 -13.36 -17.82
N PHE A 338 13.28 -13.87 -18.56
CA PHE A 338 13.56 -14.54 -19.83
C PHE A 338 14.27 -13.59 -20.79
N LEU A 339 13.73 -12.39 -21.04
CA LEU A 339 14.34 -11.40 -21.93
C LEU A 339 15.75 -11.04 -21.47
N TYR A 340 15.95 -10.78 -20.17
CA TYR A 340 17.27 -10.47 -19.60
C TYR A 340 18.32 -11.55 -19.89
N LYS A 341 17.93 -12.84 -19.83
CA LYS A 341 18.84 -13.95 -20.13
C LYS A 341 19.16 -14.13 -21.62
N HIS A 342 18.36 -13.57 -22.51
CA HIS A 342 18.48 -13.79 -23.97
C HIS A 342 18.92 -12.53 -24.73
N LEU A 343 18.93 -11.36 -24.07
CA LEU A 343 19.51 -10.14 -24.61
C LEU A 343 21.01 -10.09 -24.30
N THR A 344 21.77 -9.49 -25.19
CA THR A 344 23.22 -9.32 -25.09
C THR A 344 23.59 -7.84 -25.00
N GLY A 345 24.77 -7.55 -24.45
CA GLY A 345 25.26 -6.19 -24.20
C GLY A 345 25.02 -5.71 -22.77
N GLN A 346 24.99 -4.39 -22.55
CA GLN A 346 24.77 -3.79 -21.24
C GLN A 346 23.27 -3.76 -20.92
N VAL A 347 22.75 -4.88 -20.41
CA VAL A 347 21.35 -4.99 -20.00
C VAL A 347 21.26 -4.89 -18.48
N LEU A 348 20.43 -3.98 -17.99
CA LEU A 348 20.14 -3.85 -16.56
C LEU A 348 18.78 -4.46 -16.25
N PHE A 349 18.70 -5.32 -15.22
CA PHE A 349 17.45 -5.91 -14.74
C PHE A 349 17.05 -5.29 -13.40
N GLN A 350 15.82 -4.76 -13.33
CA GLN A 350 15.31 -4.08 -12.13
C GLN A 350 15.34 -4.97 -10.87
N GLY A 351 15.24 -6.29 -11.00
CA GLY A 351 15.26 -7.19 -9.84
C GLY A 351 16.62 -7.37 -9.18
N ASP A 352 17.72 -6.92 -9.80
CA ASP A 352 19.08 -7.17 -9.32
C ASP A 352 19.59 -6.06 -8.37
N TYR A 353 18.95 -4.89 -8.36
CA TYR A 353 19.42 -3.72 -7.62
C TYR A 353 18.26 -2.94 -7.00
N THR A 354 18.57 -2.08 -6.02
CA THR A 354 17.60 -1.06 -5.57
C THR A 354 17.34 -0.07 -6.70
N ARG A 355 16.18 0.58 -6.68
CA ARG A 355 15.77 1.54 -7.72
C ARG A 355 16.81 2.65 -7.89
N GLU A 356 17.37 3.15 -6.80
CA GLU A 356 18.34 4.25 -6.79
C GLU A 356 19.63 3.82 -7.50
N LYS A 357 20.17 2.65 -7.15
CA LYS A 357 21.35 2.07 -7.80
C LYS A 357 21.12 1.78 -9.29
N MET A 358 19.90 1.39 -9.66
CA MET A 358 19.54 1.22 -11.08
C MET A 358 19.59 2.54 -11.82
N LEU A 359 19.03 3.62 -11.25
CA LEU A 359 18.99 4.93 -11.88
C LEU A 359 20.38 5.57 -12.00
N GLU A 360 21.28 5.30 -11.06
CA GLU A 360 22.68 5.73 -11.14
C GLU A 360 23.45 4.99 -12.25
N LYS A 361 23.14 3.70 -12.44
CA LYS A 361 23.75 2.87 -13.49
C LYS A 361 23.16 3.10 -14.87
N PHE A 362 21.88 3.47 -14.93
CA PHE A 362 21.15 3.68 -16.17
C PHE A 362 21.64 4.93 -16.84
#